data_AF-A0A956VZA9-F1
#
_entry.id   AF-A0A956VZA9-F1
#
_cell.length_a   1.000
_cell.length_b   1.000
_cell.length_c   1.000
_cell.angle_alpha   90.00
_cell.angle_beta   90.00
_cell.angle_gamma   90.00
#
_symmetry.space_group_name_H-M   'P 1'
#
loop_
_entity.id
_entity.type
_entity.pdbx_description
1 polymer ?
#
loop_
_entity_poly.entity_id
_entity_poly.type
_entity_poly.pdbx_seq_one_letter_code
_entity_poly.pdbx_strand_id
1 'polypeptide(L)'
;KNTDVTVAMTAAEIQADNPDLLAERWAAVVDRLVEDRDGVPTIRLDDATLRFVPITDGRGEGLGGLDLQVVDKQRVKTAAATRGCAVEGDMVMVCGVRIRLV
;
A
#
# COMPACT_ATOMS: atom_id res chain seq x y z
N LYS A 1 -14.27 -0.32 16.88
CA LYS A 1 -13.08 -0.57 16.01
C LYS A 1 -12.74 -2.05 16.15
N ASN A 2 -12.64 -2.78 15.04
CA ASN A 2 -12.43 -4.23 15.03
C ASN A 2 -10.91 -4.52 14.91
N THR A 3 -10.14 -4.14 15.93
CA THR A 3 -8.67 -4.33 15.94
C THR A 3 -8.29 -5.81 16.09
N ASP A 4 -9.27 -6.66 16.38
CA ASP A 4 -9.13 -8.12 16.50
C ASP A 4 -8.74 -8.80 15.18
N VAL A 5 -8.83 -8.08 14.06
CA VAL A 5 -8.57 -8.60 12.71
C VAL A 5 -7.43 -7.87 12.00
N THR A 6 -7.30 -6.55 12.19
CA THR A 6 -6.22 -5.73 11.61
C THR A 6 -5.43 -5.05 12.72
N VAL A 7 -4.11 -5.24 12.70
CA VAL A 7 -3.19 -4.79 13.75
C VAL A 7 -2.59 -3.44 13.43
N ALA A 8 -2.10 -3.25 12.20
CA ALA A 8 -1.41 -2.02 11.79
C ALA A 8 -1.44 -1.83 10.26
N MET A 9 -1.28 -0.58 9.83
CA MET A 9 -0.96 -0.23 8.44
C MET A 9 0.55 -0.10 8.34
N THR A 10 1.20 -1.02 7.64
CA THR A 10 2.67 -1.17 7.64
C THR A 10 3.32 -0.61 6.39
N ALA A 11 2.55 -0.35 5.33
CA ALA A 11 3.03 0.37 4.17
C ALA A 11 1.91 1.07 3.40
N ALA A 12 2.28 2.10 2.64
CA ALA A 12 1.44 2.75 1.65
C ALA A 12 2.16 2.81 0.29
N GLU A 13 1.39 2.59 -0.77
CA GLU A 13 1.83 2.71 -2.16
C GLU A 13 1.25 3.96 -2.78
N ILE A 14 2.11 4.80 -3.32
CA ILE A 14 1.72 6.02 -4.00
C ILE A 14 2.10 5.88 -5.47
N GLN A 15 1.11 5.97 -6.35
CA GLN A 15 1.32 5.91 -7.79
C GLN A 15 1.51 7.32 -8.35
N ALA A 16 2.44 7.47 -9.30
CA ALA A 16 2.77 8.74 -9.93
C ALA A 16 3.24 8.54 -11.38
N ASP A 17 3.18 9.60 -12.19
CA ASP A 17 3.78 9.59 -13.53
C ASP A 17 5.31 9.55 -13.45
N ASN A 18 5.88 10.19 -12.42
CA ASN A 18 7.31 10.15 -12.11
C ASN A 18 7.53 9.75 -10.62
N PRO A 19 7.65 8.44 -10.34
CA PRO A 19 7.80 7.93 -8.98
C PRO A 19 9.04 8.45 -8.25
N ASP A 20 10.18 8.57 -8.95
CA ASP A 20 11.43 9.07 -8.37
C ASP A 20 11.28 10.52 -7.90
N LEU A 21 10.74 11.39 -8.75
CA LEU A 21 10.52 12.79 -8.41
C LEU A 21 9.54 12.95 -7.25
N LEU A 22 8.49 12.13 -7.19
CA LEU A 22 7.55 12.17 -6.09
C LEU A 22 8.19 11.69 -4.78
N ALA A 23 9.00 10.63 -4.84
CA ALA A 23 9.73 10.12 -3.70
C ALA A 23 10.68 11.18 -3.13
N GLU A 24 11.47 11.87 -3.96
CA GLU A 24 12.36 12.95 -3.52
C GLU A 24 11.61 14.08 -2.79
N ARG A 25 10.45 14.49 -3.31
CA ARG A 25 9.62 15.51 -2.67
C ARG A 25 9.11 15.07 -1.30
N TRP A 26 8.64 13.83 -1.20
CA TRP A 26 8.16 13.30 0.07
C TRP A 26 9.30 13.12 1.08
N ALA A 27 10.46 12.63 0.64
CA ALA A 27 11.67 12.50 1.44
C ALA A 27 12.07 13.83 2.08
N ALA A 28 12.04 14.93 1.31
CA ALA A 28 12.29 16.27 1.84
C ALA A 28 11.26 16.71 2.89
N VAL A 29 9.98 16.32 2.72
CA VAL A 29 8.90 16.68 3.67
C VAL A 29 8.99 15.88 4.96
N VAL A 30 9.28 14.58 4.88
CA VAL A 30 9.35 13.70 6.05
C VAL A 30 10.74 13.64 6.69
N ASP A 31 11.71 14.36 6.12
CA ASP A 31 13.12 14.38 6.52
C ASP A 31 13.73 12.96 6.59
N ARG A 32 13.57 12.21 5.50
CA ARG A 32 14.09 10.84 5.34
C ARG A 32 14.74 10.68 3.98
N LEU A 33 15.61 9.68 3.85
CA LEU A 33 16.22 9.33 2.57
C LEU A 33 15.28 8.47 1.71
N VAL A 34 15.39 8.63 0.40
CA VAL A 34 14.85 7.66 -0.57
C VAL A 34 15.84 6.51 -0.71
N GLU A 35 15.35 5.30 -0.60
CA GLU A 35 16.06 4.05 -0.86
C GLU A 35 15.51 3.42 -2.15
N ASP A 36 16.39 2.83 -2.96
CA ASP A 36 15.94 1.93 -4.02
C ASP A 36 15.71 0.53 -3.41
N ARG A 37 14.50 0.01 -3.58
CA ARG A 37 14.14 -1.36 -3.19
C ARG A 37 13.63 -2.09 -4.42
N ASP A 38 14.50 -2.90 -5.04
CA ASP A 38 14.19 -3.67 -6.25
C ASP A 38 13.66 -2.80 -7.41
N GLY A 39 14.24 -1.60 -7.60
CA GLY A 39 13.81 -0.65 -8.62
C GLY A 39 12.58 0.18 -8.24
N VAL A 40 12.16 0.13 -6.97
CA VAL A 40 11.05 0.92 -6.43
C VAL A 40 11.58 1.96 -5.43
N PRO A 41 11.47 3.26 -5.72
CA PRO A 41 11.79 4.31 -4.77
C PRO A 41 10.95 4.16 -3.51
N THR A 42 11.61 4.15 -2.36
CA THR A 42 11.01 3.76 -1.09
C THR A 42 11.50 4.66 0.03
N ILE A 43 10.61 5.07 0.94
CA ILE A 43 10.96 5.82 2.15
C ILE A 43 10.54 4.99 3.37
N ARG A 44 11.49 4.75 4.28
CA ARG A 44 11.21 4.10 5.56
C ARG A 44 10.84 5.15 6.62
N LEU A 45 9.63 5.01 7.17
CA LEU A 45 9.17 5.74 8.35
C LEU A 45 9.37 4.87 9.60
N ASP A 46 8.96 5.38 10.75
CA ASP A 46 9.15 4.67 12.03
C ASP A 46 8.25 3.43 12.16
N ASP A 47 7.02 3.50 11.65
CA ASP A 47 5.98 2.46 11.75
C ASP A 47 5.50 1.94 10.38
N ALA A 48 5.89 2.60 9.29
CA ALA A 48 5.43 2.28 7.95
C ALA A 48 6.49 2.47 6.88
N THR A 49 6.22 1.97 5.69
CA THR A 49 7.03 2.17 4.49
C THR A 49 6.20 2.84 3.40
N LEU A 50 6.73 3.88 2.77
CA LEU A 50 6.14 4.46 1.56
C LEU A 50 6.87 3.90 0.35
N ARG A 51 6.13 3.38 -0.63
CA ARG A 51 6.67 2.94 -1.92
C ARG A 51 6.03 3.74 -3.05
N PHE A 52 6.84 4.22 -3.98
CA PHE A 52 6.41 5.05 -5.10
C PHE A 52 6.47 4.22 -6.38
N VAL A 53 5.34 4.10 -7.08
CA VAL A 53 5.21 3.20 -8.25
C VAL A 53 4.66 3.94 -9.48
N PRO A 54 4.93 3.47 -10.70
CA PRO A 54 4.28 4.03 -11.90
C PRO A 54 2.77 3.81 -11.88
N ILE A 55 2.01 4.71 -12.53
CA ILE A 55 0.57 4.51 -12.75
C ILE A 55 0.36 3.39 -13.77
N THR A 56 -0.31 2.31 -13.36
CA THR A 56 -0.65 1.17 -14.24
C THR A 56 -2.14 0.91 -14.35
N ASP A 57 -2.97 1.62 -13.58
CA ASP A 57 -4.40 1.33 -13.43
C ASP A 57 -5.34 2.41 -13.99
N GLY A 58 -4.76 3.46 -14.60
CA GLY A 58 -5.52 4.54 -15.23
C GLY A 58 -6.23 5.50 -14.26
N ARG A 59 -6.00 5.40 -12.94
CA ARG A 59 -6.63 6.30 -11.96
C ARG A 59 -5.92 7.66 -11.81
N GLY A 60 -4.72 7.80 -12.37
CA GLY A 60 -3.87 8.99 -12.18
C GLY A 60 -3.04 8.90 -10.90
N GLU A 61 -2.43 10.01 -10.49
CA GLU A 61 -1.58 10.05 -9.29
C GLU A 61 -2.38 9.87 -7.99
N GLY A 62 -1.80 9.21 -6.99
CA GLY A 62 -2.41 9.09 -5.66
C GLY A 62 -2.18 7.75 -4.97
N LEU A 63 -3.06 7.38 -4.04
CA LEU A 63 -2.93 6.13 -3.28
C LEU A 63 -3.28 4.90 -4.15
N GLY A 64 -2.27 4.09 -4.43
CA GLY A 64 -2.35 2.85 -5.23
C GLY A 64 -2.73 1.62 -4.40
N GLY A 65 -2.25 1.57 -3.17
CA GLY A 65 -2.34 0.39 -2.31
C GLY A 65 -1.87 0.61 -0.89
N LEU A 66 -2.18 -0.34 -0.02
CA LEU A 66 -1.81 -0.36 1.39
C LEU A 66 -1.40 -1.77 1.79
N ASP A 67 -0.50 -1.86 2.76
CA ASP A 67 -0.18 -3.12 3.42
C ASP A 67 -0.76 -3.08 4.82
N LEU A 68 -1.59 -4.07 5.14
CA LEU A 68 -2.23 -4.21 6.43
C LEU A 68 -1.71 -5.48 7.09
N GLN A 69 -1.09 -5.32 8.26
CA GLN A 69 -0.81 -6.45 9.14
C GLN A 69 -2.13 -6.98 9.67
N VAL A 70 -2.43 -8.23 9.37
CA VAL A 70 -3.67 -8.88 9.83
C VAL A 70 -3.37 -10.15 10.60
N VAL A 71 -4.22 -10.47 11.58
CA VAL A 71 -4.08 -11.69 12.39
C VAL A 71 -4.60 -12.91 11.64
N ASP A 72 -5.65 -12.72 10.83
CA ASP A 72 -6.32 -13.80 10.09
C ASP A 72 -6.62 -13.35 8.65
N LYS A 73 -5.68 -13.67 7.74
CA LYS A 73 -5.82 -13.37 6.31
C LYS A 73 -7.04 -14.06 5.69
N GLN A 74 -7.34 -15.29 6.09
CA GLN A 74 -8.43 -16.07 5.49
C GLN A 74 -9.78 -15.46 5.83
N ARG A 75 -10.00 -15.07 7.09
CA ARG A 75 -11.22 -14.37 7.50
C ARG A 75 -11.42 -13.07 6.71
N VAL A 76 -10.36 -12.30 6.49
CA VAL A 76 -10.42 -11.07 5.68
C VAL A 76 -10.78 -11.39 4.23
N LYS A 77 -10.12 -12.37 3.62
CA LYS A 77 -10.38 -12.79 2.22
C LYS A 77 -11.81 -13.29 2.02
N THR A 78 -12.31 -14.16 2.91
CA THR A 78 -13.71 -14.62 2.87
C THR A 78 -14.66 -13.44 3.00
N ALA A 79 -14.44 -12.55 3.97
CA ALA A 79 -15.28 -11.38 4.18
C ALA A 79 -15.29 -10.41 2.98
N ALA A 80 -14.14 -10.25 2.30
CA ALA A 80 -14.00 -9.45 1.09
C ALA A 80 -14.76 -10.09 -0.09
N ALA A 81 -14.56 -11.39 -0.32
CA ALA A 81 -15.25 -12.13 -1.38
C ALA A 81 -16.79 -12.10 -1.20
N THR A 82 -17.29 -12.28 0.02
CA THR A 82 -18.74 -12.17 0.32
C THR A 82 -19.31 -10.78 0.00
N ARG A 83 -18.46 -9.74 0.05
CA ARG A 83 -18.84 -8.35 -0.29
C ARG A 83 -18.62 -8.01 -1.77
N GLY A 84 -18.23 -8.97 -2.59
CA GLY A 84 -17.97 -8.78 -4.02
C GLY A 84 -16.62 -8.12 -4.33
N CYS A 85 -15.72 -8.02 -3.35
CA CYS A 85 -14.35 -7.55 -3.61
C CYS A 85 -13.56 -8.63 -4.37
N ALA A 86 -12.74 -8.19 -5.33
CA ALA A 86 -11.78 -9.10 -5.96
C ALA A 86 -10.70 -9.51 -4.94
N VAL A 87 -10.36 -10.79 -4.95
CA VAL A 87 -9.34 -11.39 -4.08
C VAL A 87 -8.34 -12.13 -4.97
N GLU A 88 -7.06 -11.82 -4.81
CA GLU A 88 -5.96 -12.45 -5.55
C GLU A 88 -4.80 -12.73 -4.58
N GLY A 89 -4.51 -14.01 -4.33
CA GLY A 89 -3.49 -14.41 -3.35
C GLY A 89 -3.80 -13.89 -1.95
N ASP A 90 -2.94 -12.99 -1.46
CA ASP A 90 -3.08 -12.25 -0.19
C ASP A 90 -3.41 -10.76 -0.41
N MET A 91 -3.96 -10.41 -1.57
CA MET A 91 -4.41 -9.06 -1.88
C MET A 91 -5.93 -9.04 -2.08
N VAL A 92 -6.57 -7.99 -1.57
CA VAL A 92 -7.99 -7.70 -1.81
C VAL A 92 -8.17 -6.30 -2.39
N MET A 93 -9.06 -6.16 -3.37
CA MET A 93 -9.38 -4.86 -3.97
C MET A 93 -10.56 -4.21 -3.25
N VAL A 94 -10.34 -3.03 -2.68
CA VAL A 94 -11.37 -2.25 -1.98
C VAL A 94 -11.42 -0.84 -2.56
N CYS A 95 -12.53 -0.50 -3.21
CA CYS A 95 -12.74 0.84 -3.81
C CYS A 95 -11.57 1.29 -4.72
N GLY A 96 -10.97 0.36 -5.47
CA GLY A 96 -9.84 0.63 -6.36
C GLY A 96 -8.46 0.62 -5.69
N VAL A 97 -8.38 0.45 -4.37
CA VAL A 97 -7.12 0.35 -3.62
C VAL A 97 -6.73 -1.11 -3.43
N ARG A 98 -5.46 -1.44 -3.70
CA ARG A 98 -4.88 -2.76 -3.46
C ARG A 98 -4.53 -2.91 -1.99
N ILE A 99 -5.25 -3.76 -1.26
CA ILE A 99 -4.95 -4.04 0.15
C ILE A 99 -4.19 -5.36 0.22
N ARG A 100 -2.88 -5.29 0.46
CA ARG A 100 -2.02 -6.46 0.68
C ARG A 100 -2.07 -6.85 2.15
N LEU A 101 -2.34 -8.13 2.40
CA LEU A 101 -2.45 -8.69 3.74
C LEU A 101 -1.09 -9.25 4.13
N VAL A 102 -0.42 -8.59 5.08
CA VAL A 102 0.88 -9.01 5.62
C VAL A 102 0.67 -9.84 6.87
#